data_AF-A0A1V0UCG7-F1
#
_entry.id   AF-A0A1V0UCG7-F1
#
_cell.length_a   1.000
_cell.length_b   1.000
_cell.length_c   1.000
_cell.angle_alpha   90.00
_cell.angle_beta   90.00
_cell.angle_gamma   90.00
#
_symmetry.space_group_name_H-M   'P 1'
#
loop_
_entity.id
_entity.type
_entity.pdbx_description
1 polymer ?
#
loop_
_entity_poly.entity_id
_entity_poly.type
_entity_poly.pdbx_seq_one_letter_code
_entity_poly.pdbx_strand_id
1 'polypeptide(L)'
;MSTPTPETALARRWRWQLNMGTTEAPEWTTVMGVTDFKPPMPDPNIEDSSDYESEGWNGNTKTAQSWELTTTLNRKVNDQVKVYHPTHEKLRLAAFEWGSGSKVHSRWFDREGYPEAYEGTGIVKWEESGGEHTALGQVEITITGDGKITPITNPIA
;
A
#
# COMPACT_ATOMS: atom_id res chain seq x y z
N MET A 1 31.48 -27.87 3.90
CA MET A 1 31.10 -26.72 3.05
C MET A 1 29.60 -26.59 3.15
N SER A 2 29.10 -25.67 3.98
CA SER A 2 27.66 -25.37 4.02
C SER A 2 27.29 -24.73 2.69
N THR A 3 26.33 -25.34 1.98
CA THR A 3 25.75 -24.72 0.78
C THR A 3 25.31 -23.31 1.15
N PRO A 4 25.81 -22.26 0.48
CA PRO A 4 25.35 -20.90 0.73
C PRO A 4 23.84 -20.88 0.46
N THR A 5 23.06 -20.50 1.47
CA THR A 5 21.63 -20.27 1.31
C THR A 5 21.47 -19.16 0.27
N PRO A 6 20.72 -19.37 -0.83
CA PRO A 6 20.48 -18.29 -1.78
C PRO A 6 19.72 -17.17 -1.09
N GLU A 7 20.41 -16.06 -0.83
CA GLU A 7 19.82 -14.84 -0.31
C GLU A 7 19.28 -14.03 -1.49
N THR A 8 17.97 -13.70 -1.48
CA THR A 8 17.38 -12.84 -2.51
C THR A 8 16.74 -11.61 -1.86
N ALA A 9 17.12 -10.42 -2.31
CA ALA A 9 16.62 -9.14 -1.81
C ALA A 9 15.65 -8.50 -2.81
N LEU A 10 14.70 -9.30 -3.32
CA LEU A 10 13.86 -8.89 -4.46
C LEU A 10 12.61 -8.12 -4.00
N ALA A 11 12.55 -6.82 -4.31
CA ALA A 11 11.37 -5.99 -4.05
C ALA A 11 10.08 -6.48 -4.75
N ARG A 12 10.22 -7.19 -5.89
CA ARG A 12 9.10 -7.80 -6.64
C ARG A 12 8.36 -8.92 -5.88
N ARG A 13 8.81 -9.29 -4.68
CA ARG A 13 8.15 -10.28 -3.80
C ARG A 13 6.81 -9.79 -3.29
N TRP A 14 6.60 -8.49 -3.19
CA TRP A 14 5.34 -7.95 -2.70
C TRP A 14 4.22 -8.10 -3.72
N ARG A 15 3.06 -8.55 -3.25
CA ARG A 15 1.81 -8.55 -3.98
C ARG A 15 0.83 -7.63 -3.29
N TRP A 16 0.23 -6.73 -4.07
CA TRP A 16 -0.80 -5.81 -3.60
C TRP A 16 -2.15 -6.18 -4.20
N GLN A 17 -3.19 -6.24 -3.37
CA GLN A 17 -4.55 -6.56 -3.76
C GLN A 17 -5.53 -5.55 -3.17
N LEU A 18 -6.58 -5.27 -3.94
CA LEU A 18 -7.72 -4.48 -3.50
C LEU A 18 -8.91 -5.40 -3.27
N ASN A 19 -9.69 -5.09 -2.23
CA ASN A 19 -11.00 -5.67 -2.09
C ASN A 19 -11.94 -5.02 -3.11
N MET A 20 -12.49 -5.79 -4.04
CA MET A 20 -13.47 -5.37 -5.05
C MET A 20 -14.92 -5.56 -4.59
N GLY A 21 -15.16 -6.40 -3.57
CA GLY A 21 -16.45 -6.68 -2.98
C GLY A 21 -16.79 -5.73 -1.81
N THR A 22 -17.52 -6.24 -0.82
CA THR A 22 -17.87 -5.49 0.40
C THR A 22 -16.89 -5.81 1.53
N THR A 23 -16.97 -5.07 2.63
CA THR A 23 -16.17 -5.36 3.83
C THR A 23 -16.51 -6.73 4.43
N GLU A 24 -17.78 -7.15 4.34
CA GLU A 24 -18.26 -8.44 4.88
C GLU A 24 -17.96 -9.62 3.97
N ALA A 25 -17.93 -9.40 2.65
CA ALA A 25 -17.62 -10.39 1.64
C ALA A 25 -16.49 -9.87 0.73
N PRO A 26 -15.23 -9.91 1.20
CA PRO A 26 -14.13 -9.33 0.46
C PRO A 26 -13.77 -10.15 -0.78
N GLU A 27 -13.65 -9.49 -1.92
CA GLU A 27 -13.21 -10.08 -3.19
C GLU A 27 -11.85 -9.53 -3.58
N TRP A 28 -10.80 -10.29 -3.29
CA TRP A 28 -9.43 -9.81 -3.45
C TRP A 28 -8.93 -9.93 -4.89
N THR A 29 -8.72 -8.78 -5.53
CA THR A 29 -8.16 -8.71 -6.89
C THR A 29 -6.78 -8.07 -6.88
N THR A 30 -5.82 -8.70 -7.56
CA THR A 30 -4.45 -8.20 -7.65
C THR A 30 -4.37 -6.93 -8.50
N VAL A 31 -3.65 -5.92 -8.00
CA VAL A 31 -3.36 -4.72 -8.78
C VAL A 31 -2.23 -5.03 -9.74
N MET A 32 -2.54 -4.99 -11.03
CA MET A 32 -1.59 -5.31 -12.10
C MET A 32 -0.77 -4.07 -12.50
N GLY A 33 0.43 -4.31 -13.03
CA GLY A 33 1.26 -3.25 -13.62
C GLY A 33 2.05 -2.41 -12.62
N VAL A 34 2.11 -2.80 -11.36
CA VAL A 34 2.94 -2.16 -10.33
C VAL A 34 4.42 -2.22 -10.73
N THR A 35 5.07 -1.07 -10.78
CA THR A 35 6.49 -0.92 -11.13
C THR A 35 7.35 -0.59 -9.92
N ASP A 36 6.80 0.12 -8.94
CA ASP A 36 7.42 0.39 -7.65
C ASP A 36 6.37 0.20 -6.54
N PHE A 37 6.76 -0.49 -5.47
CA PHE A 37 5.88 -0.75 -4.34
C PHE A 37 6.65 -0.61 -3.03
N LYS A 38 6.20 0.31 -2.20
CA LYS A 38 6.72 0.52 -0.85
C LYS A 38 5.67 0.04 0.14
N PRO A 39 5.87 -1.11 0.78
CA PRO A 39 4.96 -1.59 1.81
C PRO A 39 4.88 -0.54 2.92
N PRO A 40 3.67 -0.11 3.34
CA PRO A 40 3.53 0.85 4.41
C PRO A 40 4.03 0.25 5.73
N MET A 41 4.77 1.05 6.48
CA MET A 41 5.16 0.77 7.86
C MET A 41 4.46 1.77 8.79
N PRO A 42 4.19 1.42 10.05
CA PRO A 42 3.63 2.36 11.01
C PRO A 42 4.59 3.53 11.22
N ASP A 43 4.10 4.74 11.02
CA ASP A 43 4.82 5.99 11.22
C ASP A 43 4.38 6.64 12.54
N PRO A 44 5.22 6.60 13.59
CA PRO A 44 4.86 7.11 14.91
C PRO A 44 4.99 8.64 14.99
N ASN A 45 3.96 9.30 15.52
CA ASN A 45 4.13 10.64 16.07
C ASN A 45 4.74 10.53 17.48
N ILE A 46 5.89 11.16 17.68
CA ILE A 46 6.65 11.12 18.93
C ILE A 46 6.72 12.54 19.48
N GLU A 47 6.23 12.72 20.70
CA GLU A 47 6.32 13.98 21.42
C GLU A 47 7.36 13.88 22.53
N ASP A 48 8.01 15.01 22.81
CA ASP A 48 8.88 15.14 23.97
C ASP A 48 8.06 14.99 25.26
N SER A 49 8.53 14.12 26.13
CA SER A 49 7.91 13.85 27.43
C SER A 49 8.89 14.01 28.57
N SER A 50 9.94 14.81 28.36
CA SER A 50 10.95 15.11 29.37
C SER A 50 10.37 15.89 30.54
N ASP A 51 10.84 15.58 31.74
CA ASP A 51 10.57 16.33 32.97
C ASP A 51 11.88 16.81 33.61
N TYR A 52 11.78 17.64 34.66
CA TYR A 52 12.97 18.21 35.33
C TYR A 52 13.76 17.13 36.09
N GLU A 53 13.11 16.02 36.39
CA GLU A 53 13.61 14.85 37.10
C GLU A 53 14.35 13.88 36.17
N SER A 54 14.31 14.08 34.86
CA SER A 54 14.94 13.23 33.84
C SER A 54 16.48 13.34 33.77
N GLU A 55 17.12 14.03 34.73
CA GLU A 55 18.59 14.21 34.83
C GLU A 55 19.27 14.73 33.54
N GLY A 56 18.53 15.47 32.71
CA GLY A 56 19.02 16.00 31.44
C GLY A 56 18.91 15.05 30.24
N TRP A 57 18.23 13.91 30.38
CA TRP A 57 17.91 13.00 29.26
C TRP A 57 16.53 13.31 28.68
N ASN A 58 16.42 13.21 27.35
CA ASN A 58 15.14 13.43 26.68
C ASN A 58 14.21 12.21 26.84
N GLY A 59 13.02 12.43 27.38
CA GLY A 59 11.90 11.49 27.33
C GLY A 59 11.20 11.56 25.97
N ASN A 60 10.78 10.42 25.43
CA ASN A 60 10.04 10.37 24.17
C ASN A 60 8.79 9.51 24.36
N THR A 61 7.62 10.07 24.06
CA THR A 61 6.35 9.35 24.14
C THR A 61 5.67 9.33 22.78
N LYS A 62 5.28 8.13 22.35
CA LYS A 62 4.53 7.93 21.11
C LYS A 62 3.05 8.25 21.34
N THR A 63 2.55 9.28 20.65
CA THR A 63 1.20 9.83 20.88
C THR A 63 0.19 9.41 19.81
N ALA A 64 0.65 9.20 18.58
CA ALA A 64 -0.19 8.75 17.47
C ALA A 64 0.61 7.88 16.48
N GLN A 65 -0.09 7.28 15.52
CA GLN A 65 0.51 6.58 14.39
C GLN A 65 -0.31 6.79 13.13
N SER A 66 0.39 6.98 12.02
CA SER A 66 -0.15 6.97 10.67
C SER A 66 0.54 5.89 9.83
N TRP A 67 0.05 5.71 8.62
CA TRP A 67 0.73 4.92 7.61
C TRP A 67 0.35 5.44 6.23
N GLU A 68 1.25 5.26 5.28
CA GLU A 68 1.04 5.65 3.90
C GLU A 68 1.63 4.60 2.97
N LEU A 69 0.84 4.16 1.99
CA LEU A 69 1.29 3.28 0.93
C LEU A 69 1.47 4.12 -0.33
N THR A 70 2.69 4.14 -0.85
CA THR A 70 3.03 4.79 -2.14
C THR A 70 3.41 3.73 -3.15
N THR A 71 2.83 3.82 -4.35
CA THR A 71 3.13 2.90 -5.44
C THR A 71 2.98 3.58 -6.80
N THR A 72 3.83 3.17 -7.74
CA THR A 72 3.69 3.55 -9.14
C THR A 72 3.19 2.37 -9.94
N LEU A 73 2.24 2.60 -10.82
CA LEU A 73 1.72 1.60 -11.74
C LEU A 73 1.74 2.10 -13.19
N ASN A 74 2.01 1.17 -14.10
CA ASN A 74 1.73 1.36 -15.53
C ASN A 74 0.24 1.10 -15.75
N ARG A 75 -0.52 2.11 -16.21
CA ARG A 75 -1.95 1.99 -16.45
C ARG A 75 -2.20 0.97 -17.55
N LYS A 76 -2.90 -0.12 -17.22
CA LYS A 76 -3.17 -1.21 -18.16
C LYS A 76 -4.52 -1.00 -18.82
N VAL A 77 -4.54 -1.07 -20.15
CA VAL A 77 -5.72 -0.92 -20.98
C VAL A 77 -5.92 -2.17 -21.82
N ASN A 78 -7.18 -2.56 -22.00
CA ASN A 78 -7.56 -3.47 -23.06
C ASN A 78 -7.90 -2.62 -24.30
N ASP A 79 -7.07 -2.71 -25.33
CA ASP A 79 -7.18 -1.92 -26.56
C ASP A 79 -8.29 -2.42 -27.50
N GLN A 80 -8.80 -3.64 -27.32
CA GLN A 80 -9.90 -4.20 -28.11
C GLN A 80 -11.25 -3.83 -27.52
N VAL A 81 -11.41 -3.99 -26.20
CA VAL A 81 -12.67 -3.72 -25.47
C VAL A 81 -12.76 -2.25 -25.02
N LYS A 82 -11.65 -1.50 -25.12
CA LYS A 82 -11.55 -0.09 -24.71
C LYS A 82 -11.91 0.16 -23.24
N VAL A 83 -11.51 -0.77 -22.38
CA VAL A 83 -11.71 -0.69 -20.93
C VAL A 83 -10.37 -0.65 -20.19
N TYR A 84 -10.34 0.14 -19.13
CA TYR A 84 -9.25 0.14 -18.16
C TYR A 84 -9.36 -1.07 -17.24
N HIS A 85 -8.24 -1.46 -16.63
CA HIS A 85 -8.25 -2.54 -15.63
C HIS A 85 -9.17 -2.17 -14.45
N PRO A 86 -10.03 -3.07 -13.95
CA PRO A 86 -11.05 -2.76 -12.94
C PRO A 86 -10.45 -2.24 -11.62
N THR A 87 -9.30 -2.76 -11.20
CA THR A 87 -8.63 -2.26 -9.99
C THR A 87 -8.09 -0.84 -10.16
N HIS A 88 -7.66 -0.46 -11.37
CA HIS A 88 -7.17 0.89 -11.66
C HIS A 88 -8.34 1.88 -11.63
N GLU A 89 -9.47 1.51 -12.23
CA GLU A 89 -10.67 2.37 -12.19
C GLU A 89 -11.26 2.49 -10.79
N LYS A 90 -11.22 1.44 -9.96
CA LYS A 90 -11.66 1.55 -8.56
C LYS A 90 -10.85 2.60 -7.80
N LEU A 91 -9.52 2.59 -7.96
CA LEU A 91 -8.65 3.61 -7.35
C LEU A 91 -8.92 5.00 -7.91
N ARG A 92 -9.02 5.12 -9.24
CA ARG A 92 -9.27 6.40 -9.92
C ARG A 92 -10.60 7.01 -9.47
N LEU A 93 -11.67 6.22 -9.43
CA LEU A 93 -12.99 6.67 -9.00
C LEU A 93 -13.00 7.05 -7.52
N ALA A 94 -12.37 6.24 -6.65
CA ALA A 94 -12.26 6.57 -5.23
C ALA A 94 -11.56 7.93 -5.00
N ALA A 95 -10.57 8.29 -5.82
CA ALA A 95 -9.91 9.59 -5.71
C ALA A 95 -10.83 10.81 -6.02
N PHE A 96 -11.95 10.61 -6.73
CA PHE A 96 -12.95 11.66 -6.99
C PHE A 96 -14.10 11.67 -5.99
N GLU A 97 -14.26 10.59 -5.23
CA GLU A 97 -15.34 10.43 -4.26
C GLU A 97 -15.02 11.11 -2.93
N TRP A 98 -16.04 11.20 -2.07
CA TRP A 98 -15.93 11.79 -0.73
C TRP A 98 -16.41 10.80 0.34
N GLY A 99 -16.06 11.09 1.60
CA GLY A 99 -16.52 10.31 2.75
C GLY A 99 -16.06 8.85 2.69
N SER A 100 -17.00 7.90 2.77
CA SER A 100 -16.67 6.47 2.68
C SER A 100 -16.32 6.01 1.26
N GLY A 101 -16.74 6.75 0.23
CA GLY A 101 -16.48 6.41 -1.18
C GLY A 101 -15.02 6.61 -1.58
N SER A 102 -14.29 7.48 -0.88
CA SER A 102 -12.86 7.73 -1.14
C SER A 102 -11.92 6.69 -0.53
N LYS A 103 -12.47 5.79 0.29
CA LYS A 103 -11.72 4.79 1.03
C LYS A 103 -11.68 3.47 0.28
N VAL A 104 -10.51 2.84 0.24
CA VAL A 104 -10.34 1.49 -0.32
C VAL A 104 -9.77 0.57 0.73
N HIS A 105 -10.31 -0.65 0.79
CA HIS A 105 -9.75 -1.73 1.59
C HIS A 105 -8.73 -2.49 0.74
N SER A 106 -7.50 -2.59 1.23
CA SER A 106 -6.39 -3.21 0.52
C SER A 106 -5.55 -4.12 1.43
N ARG A 107 -4.88 -5.09 0.83
CA ARG A 107 -3.92 -5.96 1.51
C ARG A 107 -2.67 -6.14 0.69
N TRP A 108 -1.56 -6.37 1.37
CA TRP A 108 -0.26 -6.64 0.76
C TRP A 108 0.48 -7.73 1.52
N PHE A 109 1.11 -8.62 0.77
CA PHE A 109 1.77 -9.79 1.33
C PHE A 109 2.93 -10.25 0.47
N ASP A 110 3.83 -11.03 1.05
CA ASP A 110 4.90 -11.68 0.32
C ASP A 110 4.35 -12.82 -0.54
N ARG A 111 4.66 -12.81 -1.82
CA ARG A 111 4.18 -13.79 -2.80
C ARG A 111 4.92 -15.14 -2.76
N GLU A 112 5.97 -15.26 -1.95
CA GLU A 112 6.74 -16.49 -1.74
C GLU A 112 6.30 -17.24 -0.48
N GLY A 113 5.24 -16.77 0.20
CA GLY A 113 4.65 -17.44 1.37
C GLY A 113 5.30 -17.06 2.71
N TYR A 114 6.20 -16.08 2.71
CA TYR A 114 6.76 -15.54 3.96
C TYR A 114 5.66 -14.93 4.85
N PRO A 115 5.84 -14.90 6.18
CA PRO A 115 4.79 -14.51 7.12
C PRO A 115 4.39 -13.03 7.07
N GLU A 116 5.13 -12.19 6.34
CA GLU A 116 4.82 -10.77 6.20
C GLU A 116 3.57 -10.56 5.32
N ALA A 117 2.46 -10.23 5.98
CA ALA A 117 1.22 -9.85 5.33
C ALA A 117 0.42 -8.89 6.20
N TYR A 118 -0.19 -7.89 5.55
CA TYR A 118 -0.93 -6.85 6.24
C TYR A 118 -2.15 -6.42 5.42
N GLU A 119 -3.15 -5.87 6.10
CA GLU A 119 -4.31 -5.21 5.50
C GLU A 119 -4.56 -3.85 6.13
N GLY A 120 -5.21 -2.97 5.37
CA GLY A 120 -5.56 -1.64 5.81
C GLY A 120 -6.57 -0.97 4.89
N THR A 121 -7.35 -0.05 5.47
CA THR A 121 -8.26 0.84 4.73
C THR A 121 -7.68 2.24 4.71
N GLY A 122 -7.69 2.89 3.55
CA GLY A 122 -7.15 4.24 3.42
C GLY A 122 -7.77 5.02 2.27
N ILE A 123 -7.50 6.32 2.28
CA ILE A 123 -8.01 7.30 1.32
C ILE A 123 -7.08 7.32 0.12
N VAL A 124 -7.64 7.25 -1.09
CA VAL A 124 -6.87 7.20 -2.33
C VAL A 124 -6.58 8.59 -2.87
N LYS A 125 -5.32 8.83 -3.23
CA LYS A 125 -4.86 9.90 -4.09
C LYS A 125 -4.39 9.30 -5.41
N TRP A 126 -4.84 9.88 -6.53
CA TRP A 126 -4.48 9.46 -7.89
C TRP A 126 -3.79 10.60 -8.60
N GLU A 127 -2.55 10.39 -9.06
CA GLU A 127 -1.78 11.36 -9.82
C GLU A 127 -1.22 10.72 -11.09
N GLU A 128 -1.46 11.35 -12.25
CA GLU A 128 -0.85 10.89 -13.51
C GLU A 128 0.66 11.20 -13.49
N SER A 129 1.47 10.27 -13.98
CA SER A 129 2.93 10.35 -14.05
C SER A 129 3.43 9.96 -15.44
N GLY A 130 4.63 10.41 -15.83
CA GLY A 130 5.18 10.13 -17.16
C GLY A 130 4.50 10.93 -18.29
N GLY A 131 4.63 12.26 -18.27
CA GLY A 131 4.02 13.18 -19.24
C GLY A 131 4.79 13.39 -20.56
N GLU A 132 5.86 12.62 -20.81
CA GLU A 132 6.57 12.66 -22.09
C GLU A 132 5.85 11.80 -23.14
N HIS A 133 5.79 12.24 -24.40
CA HIS A 133 5.14 11.51 -25.49
C HIS A 133 5.69 10.09 -25.76
N THR A 134 6.91 9.80 -25.29
CA THR A 134 7.57 8.48 -25.37
C THR A 134 7.38 7.66 -24.10
N ALA A 135 6.93 8.26 -23.01
CA ALA A 135 6.78 7.60 -21.73
C ALA A 135 5.60 6.62 -21.76
N LEU A 136 5.69 5.60 -20.91
CA LEU A 136 4.54 4.74 -20.63
C LEU A 136 3.54 5.54 -19.80
N GLY A 137 2.25 5.31 -20.04
CA GLY A 137 1.18 5.89 -19.21
C GLY A 137 1.30 5.37 -17.78
N GLN A 138 1.88 6.20 -16.91
CA GLN A 138 2.16 5.88 -15.52
C GLN A 138 1.24 6.66 -14.60
N VAL A 139 1.01 6.09 -13.42
CA VAL A 139 0.19 6.69 -12.38
C VAL A 139 0.88 6.44 -11.06
N GLU A 140 0.97 7.49 -10.26
CA GLU A 140 1.36 7.42 -8.87
C GLU A 140 0.10 7.37 -8.00
N ILE A 141 0.06 6.38 -7.12
CA ILE A 141 -1.01 6.16 -6.17
C ILE A 141 -0.44 6.31 -4.77
N THR A 142 -1.09 7.15 -3.99
CA THR A 142 -0.84 7.28 -2.56
C THR A 142 -2.10 6.90 -1.81
N ILE A 143 -1.98 6.00 -0.83
CA ILE A 143 -3.06 5.62 0.07
C ILE A 143 -2.68 6.06 1.47
N THR A 144 -3.36 7.09 1.97
CA THR A 144 -3.20 7.55 3.34
C THR A 144 -4.10 6.73 4.25
N GLY A 145 -3.52 6.14 5.29
CA GLY A 145 -4.23 5.26 6.21
C GLY A 145 -5.35 5.93 6.97
N ASP A 146 -6.53 5.31 6.95
CA ASP A 146 -7.67 5.68 7.79
C ASP A 146 -7.97 4.54 8.77
N GLY A 147 -7.25 4.57 9.89
CA GLY A 147 -7.25 3.52 10.90
C GLY A 147 -5.98 2.67 10.89
N LYS A 148 -6.00 1.59 11.66
CA LYS A 148 -4.83 0.76 11.94
C LYS A 148 -4.55 -0.22 10.79
N ILE A 149 -3.27 -0.36 10.40
CA ILE A 149 -2.80 -1.53 9.65
C ILE A 149 -2.85 -2.76 10.55
N THR A 150 -3.47 -3.83 10.06
CA THR A 150 -3.60 -5.09 10.79
C THR A 150 -2.73 -6.16 10.14
N PRO A 151 -1.82 -6.81 10.90
CA PRO A 151 -1.14 -8.01 10.42
C PRO A 151 -2.15 -9.13 10.18
N ILE A 152 -2.01 -9.82 9.05
CA ILE A 152 -2.87 -10.95 8.67
C ILE A 152 -2.01 -12.19 8.42
N THR A 153 -2.63 -13.37 8.45
CA THR A 153 -1.99 -14.56 7.91
C THR A 153 -1.84 -14.40 6.40
N ASN A 154 -0.64 -14.64 5.88
CA ASN A 154 -0.41 -14.58 4.44
C ASN A 154 -1.35 -15.57 3.72
N PRO A 155 -2.17 -15.11 2.74
CA PRO A 155 -3.13 -15.98 2.04
C PRO A 155 -2.50 -17.15 1.27
N ILE A 156 -1.18 -17.16 1.11
CA ILE A 156 -0.44 -18.21 0.38
C ILE A 156 0.63 -18.90 1.25
N ALA A 157 0.58 -18.69 2.58
CA ALA A 157 1.44 -19.41 3.52
C ALA A 157 1.05 -20.89 3.64
#